data_AF-I1XBX0-F1
#
_entry.id   AF-I1XBX0-F1
#
_cell.length_a   1.000
_cell.length_b   1.000
_cell.length_c   1.000
_cell.angle_alpha   90.00
_cell.angle_beta   90.00
_cell.angle_gamma   90.00
#
_symmetry.space_group_name_H-M   'P 1'
#
loop_
_entity.id
_entity.type
_entity.pdbx_description
1 polymer ?
#
loop_
_entity_poly.entity_id
_entity_poly.type
_entity_poly.pdbx_seq_one_letter_code
_entity_poly.pdbx_strand_id
1 'polypeptide(L)'
;SMVCLKLPGGSCMAALTVTLMVLSSPLAVAGDTRPRFLEQAKYECHFFNGTERVRFLERHFYNQEEFVRFDSDVGEYRAVTELGRPDAEYFNSQKDLLEDRRAQVDTVCRHNYGVGESFTVQRRVQPKVTVYPAKTQPLQHHTLLVCSVNGFYPGSIEVRWFRNDQEEKAGVVSTGLIQ
;
A
#
# COMPACT_ATOMS: atom_id res chain seq x y z
N SER A 1 45.77 -55.83 -10.76
CA SER A 1 45.00 -57.06 -10.51
C SER A 1 43.55 -56.72 -10.32
N MET A 2 42.73 -57.19 -11.25
CA MET A 2 41.35 -56.81 -11.49
C MET A 2 40.43 -57.72 -10.67
N VAL A 3 39.57 -57.16 -9.82
CA VAL A 3 38.50 -57.91 -9.15
C VAL A 3 37.17 -57.37 -9.66
N CYS A 4 36.55 -58.12 -10.56
CA CYS A 4 35.17 -57.94 -11.00
C CYS A 4 34.25 -58.60 -9.98
N LEU A 5 33.40 -57.82 -9.30
CA LEU A 5 32.22 -58.33 -8.62
C LEU A 5 31.04 -58.28 -9.61
N LYS A 6 30.62 -59.45 -10.09
CA LYS A 6 29.33 -59.61 -10.77
C LYS A 6 28.23 -59.67 -9.73
N LEU A 7 27.26 -58.76 -9.82
CA LEU A 7 25.97 -58.86 -9.15
C LEU A 7 24.90 -59.29 -10.17
N PRO A 8 24.06 -60.28 -9.84
CA PRO A 8 23.01 -60.78 -10.73
C PRO A 8 21.76 -59.89 -10.65
N GLY A 9 21.17 -59.59 -11.81
CA GLY A 9 19.76 -59.20 -11.98
C GLY A 9 19.16 -58.21 -10.99
N GLY A 10 19.15 -56.91 -11.34
CA GLY A 10 18.36 -55.90 -10.64
C GLY A 10 18.49 -54.51 -11.27
N SER A 11 17.36 -53.88 -11.56
CA SER A 11 17.18 -52.64 -12.33
C SER A 11 18.05 -51.44 -11.89
N CYS A 12 18.75 -50.82 -12.85
CA CYS A 12 19.65 -49.65 -12.71
C CYS A 12 18.94 -48.28 -12.63
N MET A 13 17.68 -48.20 -12.21
CA MET A 13 16.88 -46.97 -12.37
C MET A 13 16.37 -46.34 -11.06
N ALA A 14 16.98 -46.63 -9.91
CA ALA A 14 16.54 -46.04 -8.63
C ALA A 14 17.63 -45.33 -7.80
N ALA A 15 18.91 -45.43 -8.18
CA ALA A 15 20.01 -44.81 -7.41
C ALA A 15 20.55 -43.49 -8.00
N LEU A 16 20.09 -43.08 -9.20
CA LEU A 16 20.57 -41.87 -9.88
C LEU A 16 19.64 -40.66 -9.73
N THR A 17 18.41 -40.83 -9.27
CA THR A 17 17.45 -39.73 -9.07
C THR A 17 17.62 -39.03 -7.72
N VAL A 18 18.17 -39.69 -6.70
CA VAL A 18 18.38 -39.08 -5.37
C VAL A 18 19.63 -38.19 -5.35
N THR A 19 20.66 -38.50 -6.14
CA THR A 19 21.90 -37.71 -6.19
C THR A 19 21.77 -36.44 -7.04
N LEU A 20 20.85 -36.41 -8.01
CA LEU A 20 20.62 -35.21 -8.84
C LEU A 20 19.77 -34.14 -8.14
N MET A 21 18.91 -34.52 -7.19
CA MET A 21 18.12 -33.56 -6.39
C MET A 21 18.94 -32.89 -5.27
N VAL A 22 20.10 -33.43 -4.90
CA VAL A 22 20.99 -32.82 -3.88
C VAL A 22 21.84 -31.68 -4.47
N LEU A 23 22.06 -31.66 -5.78
CA LEU A 23 22.81 -30.61 -6.50
C LEU A 23 21.93 -29.61 -7.24
N SER A 24 20.61 -29.79 -7.21
CA SER A 24 19.64 -28.88 -7.81
C SER A 24 18.65 -28.38 -6.77
N SER A 25 19.16 -27.83 -5.67
CA SER A 25 18.44 -26.79 -4.95
C SER A 25 18.63 -25.50 -5.76
N PRO A 26 17.64 -25.01 -6.55
CA PRO A 26 17.63 -23.61 -6.85
C PRO A 26 17.31 -22.93 -5.52
N LEU A 27 18.35 -22.63 -4.75
CA LEU A 27 18.37 -21.40 -3.97
C LEU A 27 18.28 -20.26 -4.99
N ALA A 28 17.11 -20.12 -5.61
CA ALA A 28 16.69 -18.93 -6.31
C ALA A 28 16.29 -17.91 -5.25
N VAL A 29 17.26 -17.53 -4.42
CA VAL A 29 17.19 -16.33 -3.61
C VAL A 29 18.55 -15.66 -3.73
N ALA A 30 18.76 -15.01 -4.87
CA ALA A 30 19.64 -13.84 -4.93
C ALA A 30 18.73 -12.62 -5.13
N GLY A 31 17.78 -12.42 -4.22
CA GLY A 31 17.32 -11.07 -3.93
C GLY A 31 18.54 -10.29 -3.45
N ASP A 32 18.72 -9.08 -3.97
CA ASP A 32 19.84 -8.18 -3.66
C ASP A 32 20.30 -8.32 -2.20
N THR A 33 21.44 -8.97 -1.98
CA THR A 33 21.95 -9.33 -0.63
C THR A 33 22.62 -8.17 0.07
N ARG A 34 22.61 -6.98 -0.55
CA ARG A 34 23.15 -5.77 0.08
C ARG A 34 22.24 -5.36 1.23
N PRO A 35 22.77 -5.21 2.45
CA PRO A 35 22.00 -4.67 3.54
C PRO A 35 21.53 -3.27 3.15
N ARG A 36 20.23 -3.02 3.28
CA ARG A 36 19.61 -1.72 3.09
C ARG A 36 19.00 -1.29 4.41
N PHE A 37 19.28 -0.06 4.78
CA PHE A 37 18.75 0.57 5.97
C PHE A 37 18.01 1.82 5.53
N LEU A 38 16.78 1.98 5.98
CA LEU A 38 15.94 3.14 5.68
C LEU A 38 15.40 3.70 6.98
N GLU A 39 15.64 4.99 7.21
CA GLU A 39 14.95 5.74 8.26
C GLU A 39 13.95 6.68 7.60
N GLN A 40 12.71 6.68 8.07
CA GLN A 40 11.64 7.51 7.55
C GLN A 40 10.84 8.12 8.69
N ALA A 41 10.59 9.42 8.60
CA ALA A 41 9.62 10.11 9.44
C ALA A 41 8.40 10.53 8.60
N LYS A 42 7.21 10.40 9.15
CA LYS A 42 5.96 10.92 8.58
C LYS A 42 5.30 11.89 9.56
N TYR A 43 4.93 13.05 9.05
CA TYR A 43 4.18 14.07 9.76
C TYR A 43 2.81 14.18 9.08
N GLU A 44 1.79 13.61 9.72
CA GLU A 44 0.47 13.45 9.14
C GLU A 44 -0.50 14.41 9.84
N CYS A 45 -1.34 15.09 9.05
CA CYS A 45 -2.46 15.90 9.53
C CYS A 45 -3.77 15.27 9.07
N HIS A 46 -4.56 14.79 10.03
CA HIS A 46 -5.84 14.14 9.78
C HIS A 46 -6.97 15.12 10.06
N PHE A 47 -7.77 15.43 9.05
CA PHE A 47 -8.82 16.44 9.08
C PHE A 47 -10.20 15.77 9.10
N PHE A 48 -11.00 16.04 10.12
CA PHE A 48 -12.38 15.55 10.24
C PHE A 48 -13.32 16.75 10.23
N ASN A 49 -14.30 16.73 9.31
CA ASN A 49 -15.22 17.84 9.07
C ASN A 49 -14.48 19.17 8.87
N GLY A 50 -13.55 19.20 7.91
CA GLY A 50 -12.67 20.35 7.70
C GLY A 50 -11.67 20.49 8.84
N THR A 51 -11.64 21.65 9.49
CA THR A 51 -10.72 21.95 10.61
C THR A 51 -11.38 21.86 11.99
N GLU A 52 -12.63 21.38 12.07
CA GLU A 52 -13.36 21.23 13.35
C GLU A 52 -12.59 20.32 14.30
N ARG A 53 -12.19 19.13 13.84
CA ARG A 53 -11.31 18.23 14.56
C ARG A 53 -10.10 17.89 13.71
N VAL A 54 -8.92 18.22 14.22
CA VAL A 54 -7.63 17.99 13.57
C VAL A 54 -6.75 17.16 14.49
N ARG A 55 -6.13 16.13 13.95
CA ARG A 55 -5.17 15.29 14.65
C ARG A 55 -3.82 15.34 13.95
N PHE A 56 -2.78 15.66 14.70
CA PHE A 56 -1.40 15.60 14.23
C PHE A 56 -0.76 14.29 14.70
N LEU A 57 -0.10 13.59 13.78
CA LEU A 57 0.52 12.30 14.03
C LEU A 57 1.92 12.29 13.43
N GLU A 58 2.93 12.22 14.27
CA GLU A 58 4.32 12.02 13.87
C GLU A 58 4.70 10.56 14.09
N ARG A 59 5.27 9.92 13.06
CA ARG A 59 5.60 8.49 13.08
C ARG A 59 6.99 8.28 12.54
N HIS A 60 7.81 7.54 13.27
CA HIS A 60 9.16 7.20 12.87
C HIS A 60 9.27 5.71 12.56
N PHE A 61 9.92 5.40 11.44
CA PHE A 61 10.06 4.08 10.89
C PHE A 61 11.53 3.75 10.68
N TYR A 62 11.90 2.54 11.10
CA TYR A 62 13.15 1.91 10.71
C TYR A 62 12.82 0.74 9.80
N ASN A 63 13.29 0.82 8.56
CA ASN A 63 12.87 -0.02 7.44
C ASN A 63 11.34 0.00 7.23
N GLN A 64 10.65 -1.05 7.66
CA GLN A 64 9.20 -1.19 7.54
C GLN A 64 8.50 -1.20 8.91
N GLU A 65 9.26 -1.05 10.00
CA GLU A 65 8.79 -1.11 11.37
C GLU A 65 8.68 0.30 11.95
N GLU A 66 7.47 0.70 12.32
CA GLU A 66 7.25 1.92 13.10
C GLU A 66 7.72 1.68 14.53
N PHE A 67 8.64 2.49 15.05
CA PHE A 67 9.24 2.26 16.37
C PHE A 67 8.81 3.28 17.42
N VAL A 68 8.55 4.54 17.05
CA VAL A 68 8.03 5.58 17.95
C VAL A 68 7.05 6.49 17.23
N ARG A 69 6.05 6.99 17.96
CA ARG A 69 5.08 7.98 17.45
C ARG A 69 4.76 9.06 18.47
N PHE A 70 4.42 10.25 18.00
CA PHE A 70 3.70 11.25 18.77
C PHE A 70 2.28 11.39 18.19
N ASP A 71 1.28 11.32 19.06
CA ASP A 71 -0.12 11.48 18.70
C ASP A 71 -0.69 12.68 19.46
N SER A 72 -1.21 13.69 18.77
CA SER A 72 -1.76 14.89 19.41
C SER A 72 -2.92 14.60 20.36
N ASP A 73 -3.67 13.52 20.12
CA ASP A 73 -4.77 13.10 21.00
C ASP A 73 -4.24 12.54 22.34
N VAL A 74 -2.97 12.10 22.37
CA VAL A 74 -2.28 11.61 23.57
C VAL A 74 -1.39 12.71 24.18
N GLY A 75 -0.73 13.50 23.34
CA GLY A 75 0.09 14.64 23.74
C GLY A 75 1.53 14.31 24.14
N GLU A 76 2.03 13.11 23.85
CA GLU A 76 3.41 12.69 24.13
C GLU A 76 3.87 11.59 23.17
N TYR A 77 5.18 11.32 23.14
CA TYR A 77 5.75 10.24 22.36
C TYR A 77 5.49 8.89 23.04
N ARG A 78 5.12 7.88 22.25
CA ARG A 78 4.94 6.49 22.69
C ARG A 78 5.75 5.57 21.79
N ALA A 79 6.53 4.71 22.42
CA ALA A 79 7.19 3.60 21.74
C ALA A 79 6.13 2.66 21.19
N VAL A 80 6.22 2.35 19.91
CA VAL A 80 5.37 1.36 19.22
C VAL A 80 6.01 -0.02 19.34
N THR A 81 7.34 -0.07 19.35
CA THR A 81 8.15 -1.27 19.53
C THR A 81 9.27 -1.00 20.52
N GLU A 82 9.95 -2.06 20.98
CA GLU A 82 11.04 -1.95 21.96
C GLU A 82 12.17 -1.03 21.49
N LEU A 83 12.42 -0.99 20.18
CA LEU A 83 13.45 -0.14 19.57
C LEU A 83 13.24 1.35 19.90
N GLY A 84 12.00 1.82 19.94
CA GLY A 84 11.68 3.23 20.16
C GLY A 84 11.49 3.63 21.61
N ARG A 85 11.70 2.73 22.58
CA ARG A 85 11.61 3.08 24.00
C ARG A 85 12.60 4.19 24.39
N PRO A 86 13.89 4.11 24.03
CA PRO A 86 14.85 5.16 24.37
C PRO A 86 14.46 6.52 23.78
N ASP A 87 13.97 6.52 22.53
CA ASP A 87 13.54 7.73 21.85
C ASP A 87 12.30 8.36 22.50
N ALA A 88 11.30 7.54 22.83
CA ALA A 88 10.10 8.02 23.52
C ALA A 88 10.44 8.66 24.88
N GLU A 89 11.31 8.02 25.67
CA GLU A 89 11.77 8.55 26.96
C GLU A 89 12.54 9.86 26.77
N TYR A 90 13.47 9.89 25.82
CA TYR A 90 14.29 11.06 25.53
C TYR A 90 13.44 12.25 25.04
N PHE A 91 12.55 12.04 24.06
CA PHE A 91 11.70 13.10 23.54
C PHE A 91 10.71 13.61 24.61
N ASN A 92 10.15 12.73 25.44
CA ASN A 92 9.24 13.14 26.50
C ASN A 92 9.93 13.92 27.64
N SER A 93 11.24 13.76 27.79
CA SER A 93 12.04 14.55 28.73
C SER A 93 12.25 16.00 28.28
N GLN A 94 12.11 16.28 26.97
CA GLN A 94 12.28 17.61 26.38
C GLN A 94 10.95 18.37 26.35
N LYS A 95 10.73 19.28 27.29
CA LYS A 95 9.46 20.02 27.42
C LYS A 95 9.17 20.92 26.22
N ASP A 96 10.16 21.66 25.74
CA ASP A 96 10.01 22.55 24.59
C ASP A 96 9.59 21.77 23.33
N LEU A 97 10.16 20.57 23.14
CA LEU A 97 9.81 19.69 22.03
C LEU A 97 8.35 19.22 22.14
N LEU A 98 7.92 18.75 23.31
CA LEU A 98 6.54 18.29 23.51
C LEU A 98 5.52 19.42 23.31
N GLU A 99 5.82 20.62 23.80
CA GLU A 99 4.95 21.78 23.61
C GLU A 99 4.86 22.17 22.14
N ASP A 100 5.98 22.20 21.42
CA ASP A 100 5.99 22.41 19.97
C ASP A 100 5.13 21.37 19.25
N ARG A 101 5.31 20.07 19.54
CA ARG A 101 4.53 18.99 18.91
C ARG A 101 3.05 19.06 19.19
N ARG A 102 2.64 19.48 20.39
CA ARG A 102 1.23 19.74 20.70
C ARG A 102 0.69 20.93 19.88
N ALA A 103 1.50 21.96 19.67
CA ALA A 103 1.12 23.14 18.90
C ALA A 103 1.02 22.89 17.38
N GLN A 104 1.68 21.85 16.85
CA GLN A 104 1.66 21.50 15.41
C GLN A 104 0.25 21.30 14.83
N VAL A 105 -0.74 20.93 15.67
CA VAL A 105 -2.15 20.83 15.25
C VAL A 105 -2.65 22.17 14.70
N ASP A 106 -2.29 23.29 15.33
CA ASP A 106 -2.69 24.62 14.92
C ASP A 106 -1.69 25.27 13.97
N THR A 107 -0.42 25.29 14.37
CA THR A 107 0.63 26.05 13.69
C THR A 107 0.97 25.49 12.31
N VAL A 108 0.79 24.19 12.11
CA VAL A 108 1.08 23.50 10.85
C VAL A 108 -0.18 22.92 10.23
N CYS A 109 -0.93 22.07 10.93
CA CYS A 109 -2.04 21.38 10.27
C CYS A 109 -3.16 22.34 9.87
N ARG A 110 -3.74 23.13 10.81
CA ARG A 110 -4.81 24.09 10.47
C ARG A 110 -4.31 25.19 9.54
N HIS A 111 -3.11 25.72 9.78
CA HIS A 111 -2.50 26.70 8.90
C HIS A 111 -2.41 26.21 7.45
N ASN A 112 -1.79 25.05 7.22
CA ASN A 112 -1.60 24.50 5.88
C ASN A 112 -2.93 24.09 5.23
N TYR A 113 -3.91 23.63 6.01
CA TYR A 113 -5.26 23.39 5.50
C TYR A 113 -5.83 24.68 4.91
N GLY A 114 -5.81 25.78 5.66
CA GLY A 114 -6.32 27.08 5.19
C GLY A 114 -5.59 27.59 3.94
N VAL A 115 -4.28 27.39 3.86
CA VAL A 115 -3.48 27.73 2.66
C VAL A 115 -3.90 26.88 1.46
N GLY A 116 -4.06 25.57 1.65
CA GLY A 116 -4.30 24.60 0.59
C GLY A 116 -5.77 24.40 0.19
N GLU A 117 -6.72 24.82 1.02
CA GLU A 117 -8.13 24.43 0.92
C GLU A 117 -8.72 24.73 -0.47
N SER A 118 -8.47 25.94 -0.97
CA SER A 118 -9.04 26.45 -2.23
C SER A 118 -8.67 25.63 -3.47
N PHE A 119 -7.45 25.05 -3.50
CA PHE A 119 -6.93 24.34 -4.68
C PHE A 119 -6.69 22.84 -4.47
N THR A 120 -6.88 22.32 -3.25
CA THR A 120 -6.79 20.90 -2.94
C THR A 120 -8.15 20.31 -2.55
N VAL A 121 -8.72 20.74 -1.42
CA VAL A 121 -9.99 20.24 -0.86
C VAL A 121 -11.17 20.59 -1.77
N GLN A 122 -11.21 21.84 -2.22
CA GLN A 122 -12.30 22.35 -3.06
C GLN A 122 -12.09 22.04 -4.55
N ARG A 123 -10.97 21.44 -4.93
CA ARG A 123 -10.67 21.11 -6.33
C ARG A 123 -11.74 20.18 -6.89
N ARG A 124 -12.28 20.54 -8.06
CA ARG A 124 -13.20 19.71 -8.84
C ARG A 124 -12.73 19.67 -10.28
N VAL A 125 -12.67 18.47 -10.86
CA VAL A 125 -12.39 18.25 -12.28
C VAL A 125 -13.45 17.32 -12.83
N GLN A 126 -14.13 17.75 -13.91
CA GLN A 126 -15.21 16.98 -14.51
C GLN A 126 -14.67 15.70 -15.17
N PRO A 127 -15.40 14.58 -15.09
CA PRO A 127 -15.03 13.36 -15.79
C PRO A 127 -15.20 13.50 -17.30
N LYS A 128 -14.29 12.89 -18.03
CA LYS A 128 -14.47 12.56 -19.45
C LYS A 128 -15.01 11.14 -19.55
N VAL A 129 -16.16 11.00 -20.19
CA VAL A 129 -16.88 9.73 -20.33
C VAL A 129 -16.86 9.29 -21.79
N THR A 130 -16.43 8.06 -22.03
CA THR A 130 -16.47 7.43 -23.35
C THR A 130 -17.14 6.07 -23.23
N VAL A 131 -18.17 5.83 -24.06
CA VAL A 131 -18.85 4.54 -24.14
C VAL A 131 -18.51 3.87 -25.46
N TYR A 132 -18.05 2.61 -25.41
CA TYR A 132 -17.70 1.85 -26.60
C TYR A 132 -17.90 0.35 -26.40
N PRO A 133 -18.23 -0.40 -27.48
CA PRO A 133 -18.29 -1.85 -27.42
C PRO A 133 -16.88 -2.44 -27.32
N ALA A 134 -16.69 -3.40 -26.41
CA ALA A 134 -15.50 -4.21 -26.32
C ALA A 134 -15.84 -5.66 -26.68
N LYS A 135 -15.06 -6.24 -27.60
CA LYS A 135 -15.15 -7.66 -27.93
C LYS A 135 -14.25 -8.45 -26.99
N THR A 136 -14.83 -9.27 -26.14
CA THR A 136 -14.11 -10.22 -25.32
C THR A 136 -13.95 -11.52 -26.11
N GLN A 137 -12.90 -11.60 -26.95
CA GLN A 137 -12.56 -12.75 -27.81
C GLN A 137 -13.48 -13.01 -29.03
N PRO A 138 -12.94 -13.58 -30.15
CA PRO A 138 -13.72 -13.85 -31.37
C PRO A 138 -14.85 -14.88 -31.22
N LEU A 139 -14.81 -15.73 -30.19
CA LEU A 139 -15.72 -16.87 -29.99
C LEU A 139 -16.85 -16.59 -28.97
N GLN A 140 -16.86 -15.44 -28.30
CA GLN A 140 -17.92 -15.11 -27.34
C GLN A 140 -19.08 -14.38 -28.04
N HIS A 141 -20.31 -14.82 -27.77
CA HIS A 141 -21.52 -14.20 -28.30
C HIS A 141 -21.99 -12.97 -27.50
N HIS A 142 -21.30 -12.61 -26.41
CA HIS A 142 -21.65 -11.47 -25.56
C HIS A 142 -20.81 -10.25 -25.95
N THR A 143 -21.47 -9.17 -26.36
CA THR A 143 -20.83 -7.88 -26.57
C THR A 143 -20.78 -7.15 -25.23
N LEU A 144 -19.59 -6.87 -24.71
CA LEU A 144 -19.42 -6.07 -23.52
C LEU A 144 -19.49 -4.58 -23.92
N LEU A 145 -20.20 -3.77 -23.14
CA LEU A 145 -20.17 -2.32 -23.30
C LEU A 145 -19.28 -1.73 -22.20
N VAL A 146 -18.26 -0.98 -22.59
CA VAL A 146 -17.35 -0.33 -21.65
C VAL A 146 -17.75 1.13 -21.51
N CYS A 147 -17.91 1.58 -20.27
CA CYS A 147 -17.96 2.99 -19.90
C CYS A 147 -16.61 3.35 -19.28
N SER A 148 -15.76 4.04 -20.03
CA SER A 148 -14.49 4.56 -19.52
C SER A 148 -14.71 5.96 -18.98
N VAL A 149 -14.50 6.13 -17.67
CA VAL A 149 -14.60 7.41 -16.97
C VAL A 149 -13.23 7.81 -16.48
N ASN A 150 -12.68 8.92 -16.98
CA ASN A 150 -11.30 9.34 -16.70
C ASN A 150 -11.17 10.86 -16.49
N GLY A 151 -10.03 11.27 -15.92
CA GLY A 151 -9.65 12.68 -15.79
C GLY A 151 -10.40 13.48 -14.72
N PHE A 152 -11.07 12.83 -13.77
CA PHE A 152 -11.87 13.50 -12.73
C PHE A 152 -11.14 13.63 -11.39
N TYR A 153 -11.62 14.56 -10.57
CA TYR A 153 -11.19 14.74 -9.17
C TYR A 153 -12.31 15.39 -8.35
N PRO A 154 -12.55 14.99 -7.09
CA PRO A 154 -11.89 13.91 -6.34
C PRO A 154 -12.29 12.51 -6.84
N GLY A 155 -11.71 11.46 -6.26
CA GLY A 155 -11.96 10.07 -6.69
C GLY A 155 -13.34 9.51 -6.37
N SER A 156 -14.13 10.16 -5.51
CA SER A 156 -15.51 9.71 -5.23
C SER A 156 -16.38 9.91 -6.47
N ILE A 157 -16.96 8.82 -6.99
CA ILE A 157 -17.78 8.82 -8.19
C ILE A 157 -18.85 7.74 -8.12
N GLU A 158 -19.97 7.98 -8.78
CA GLU A 158 -21.05 7.02 -9.00
C GLU A 158 -21.26 6.83 -10.50
N VAL A 159 -21.22 5.59 -10.97
CA VAL A 159 -21.45 5.23 -12.39
C VAL A 159 -22.58 4.21 -12.43
N ARG A 160 -23.66 4.54 -13.15
CA ARG A 160 -24.86 3.72 -13.29
C ARG A 160 -25.13 3.41 -14.76
N TRP A 161 -25.62 2.20 -15.02
CA TRP A 161 -26.03 1.76 -16.35
C TRP A 161 -27.54 1.77 -16.48
N PHE A 162 -28.03 2.20 -17.64
CA PHE A 162 -29.45 2.21 -17.96
C PHE A 162 -29.69 1.58 -19.33
N ARG A 163 -30.77 0.81 -19.45
CA ARG A 163 -31.27 0.29 -20.72
C ARG A 163 -32.76 0.62 -20.80
N ASN A 164 -33.15 1.41 -21.80
CA ASN A 164 -34.53 1.89 -21.95
C ASN A 164 -35.07 2.51 -20.65
N ASP A 165 -34.28 3.41 -20.06
CA ASP A 165 -34.58 4.12 -18.79
C ASP A 165 -34.72 3.25 -17.53
N GLN A 166 -34.44 1.95 -17.62
CA GLN A 166 -34.38 1.04 -16.48
C GLN A 166 -32.92 0.85 -16.05
N GLU A 167 -32.66 1.02 -14.74
CA GLU A 167 -31.33 0.81 -14.17
C GLU A 167 -30.94 -0.66 -14.24
N GLU A 168 -29.79 -0.95 -14.85
CA GLU A 168 -29.24 -2.28 -14.98
C GLU A 168 -28.16 -2.50 -13.92
N LYS A 169 -28.40 -3.45 -13.02
CA LYS A 169 -27.42 -3.87 -11.99
C LYS A 169 -26.82 -5.23 -12.28
N ALA A 170 -27.56 -6.10 -12.96
CA ALA A 170 -27.10 -7.43 -13.35
C ALA A 170 -26.09 -7.33 -14.50
N GLY A 171 -24.98 -8.05 -14.39
CA GLY A 171 -23.94 -8.08 -15.43
C GLY A 171 -23.05 -6.83 -15.51
N VAL A 172 -23.22 -5.86 -14.60
CA VAL A 172 -22.32 -4.71 -14.46
C VAL A 172 -21.09 -5.12 -13.66
N VAL A 173 -19.92 -4.92 -14.26
CA VAL A 173 -18.61 -5.15 -13.61
C VAL A 173 -17.84 -3.84 -13.63
N SER A 174 -17.26 -3.46 -12.48
CA SER A 174 -16.44 -2.27 -12.32
C SER A 174 -15.02 -2.66 -11.90
N THR A 175 -14.02 -1.98 -12.46
CA THR A 175 -12.62 -2.12 -12.04
C THR A 175 -12.32 -1.37 -10.74
N GLY A 176 -13.25 -0.52 -10.28
CA GLY A 176 -12.99 0.45 -9.21
C GLY A 176 -12.06 1.58 -9.66
N LEU A 177 -11.56 2.34 -8.69
CA LEU A 177 -10.56 3.38 -8.92
C LEU A 177 -9.19 2.72 -9.15
N ILE A 178 -8.63 2.96 -10.34
CA ILE A 178 -7.26 2.56 -10.66
C ILE A 178 -6.38 3.76 -10.31
N GLN A 179 -5.50 3.60 -9.31
CA GLN A 179 -4.56 4.62 -8.83
C GLN A 179 -3.26 4.64 -9.64
#